data_AF-A0A537W3V1-F1
#
_entry.id   AF-A0A537W3V1-F1
#
_cell.length_a   1.000
_cell.length_b   1.000
_cell.length_c   1.000
_cell.angle_alpha   90.00
_cell.angle_beta   90.00
_cell.angle_gamma   90.00
#
_symmetry.space_group_name_H-M   'P 1'
#
loop_
_entity.id
_entity.type
_entity.pdbx_description
1 polymer ?
#
loop_
_entity_poly.entity_id
_entity_poly.type
_entity_poly.pdbx_seq_one_letter_code
_entity_poly.pdbx_strand_id
1 'polypeptide(L)'
;MSVYLLKPLAATASLCGSTSEDTVVHTLSRIATLIYAGEGGRRTLGQVRRVQADQRLLRAVAAGDRPATKAAIEALLTEHIVRLRVSSRTGLSVDVGGPFVLAPVTAPLRLGGRTIGSMVLSIQDDEGYLRLTKRLAGLRVLMYMDPAHPRLVKNSLGPAPGTVPASGRYEYRGRSFRVFTVHARACAGADPLLVSSARSWPAPTRRR
;
A
#
# COMPACT_ATOMS: atom_id res chain seq x y z
N MET A 1 4.18 -18.45 -29.39
CA MET A 1 3.65 -18.69 -28.03
C MET A 1 2.35 -17.91 -27.89
N SER A 2 1.24 -18.61 -27.66
CA SER A 2 -0.08 -17.97 -27.45
C SER A 2 -0.44 -18.02 -25.98
N VAL A 3 -0.90 -16.89 -25.43
CA VAL A 3 -1.38 -16.79 -24.04
C VAL A 3 -2.86 -16.47 -24.09
N TYR A 4 -3.69 -17.40 -23.61
CA TYR A 4 -5.14 -17.21 -23.52
C TYR A 4 -5.50 -16.76 -22.11
N LEU A 5 -6.21 -15.64 -22.01
CA LEU A 5 -6.69 -15.08 -20.74
C LEU A 5 -8.20 -15.28 -20.67
N LEU A 6 -8.64 -16.13 -19.74
CA LEU A 6 -10.04 -16.50 -19.57
C LEU A 6 -10.55 -15.94 -18.24
N LYS A 7 -11.74 -15.35 -18.27
CA LYS A 7 -12.47 -14.90 -17.08
C LYS A 7 -13.94 -15.29 -17.24
N PRO A 8 -14.56 -15.95 -16.25
CA PRO A 8 -15.98 -16.26 -16.32
C PRO A 8 -16.80 -14.98 -16.49
N LEU A 9 -17.83 -15.01 -17.33
CA LEU A 9 -18.75 -13.87 -17.53
C LEU A 9 -19.43 -13.46 -16.22
N ALA A 10 -19.76 -14.42 -15.36
CA ALA A 10 -20.28 -14.12 -14.02
C ALA A 10 -19.30 -13.27 -13.19
N ALA A 11 -17.98 -13.46 -13.37
CA ALA A 11 -16.96 -12.69 -12.67
C ALA A 11 -16.72 -11.29 -13.27
N THR A 12 -17.36 -10.95 -14.40
CA THR A 12 -17.35 -9.60 -14.98
C THR A 12 -18.60 -8.80 -14.63
N ALA A 13 -19.69 -9.45 -14.20
CA ALA A 13 -20.94 -8.78 -13.87
C ALA A 13 -20.77 -7.66 -12.81
N SER A 14 -19.93 -7.87 -11.80
CA SER A 14 -19.64 -6.87 -10.77
C SER A 14 -18.87 -5.64 -11.28
N LEU A 15 -18.33 -5.68 -12.50
CA LEU A 15 -17.63 -4.56 -13.14
C LEU A 15 -18.57 -3.73 -14.01
N CYS A 16 -19.71 -4.28 -14.42
CA CYS A 16 -20.69 -3.58 -15.25
C CYS A 16 -21.41 -2.51 -14.40
N GLY A 17 -21.26 -1.25 -14.78
CA GLY A 17 -22.03 -0.14 -14.23
C GLY A 17 -23.30 0.11 -15.05
N SER A 18 -24.20 0.95 -14.53
CA SER A 18 -25.38 1.42 -15.27
C SER A 18 -25.02 2.25 -16.50
N THR A 19 -23.80 2.79 -16.54
CA THR A 19 -23.24 3.53 -17.67
C THR A 19 -21.86 2.99 -18.08
N SER A 20 -21.41 3.36 -19.27
CA SER A 20 -20.04 3.08 -19.73
C SER A 20 -18.99 3.73 -18.83
N GLU A 21 -19.28 4.92 -18.30
CA GLU A 21 -18.40 5.60 -17.34
C GLU A 21 -18.29 4.80 -16.04
N ASP A 22 -19.43 4.39 -15.47
CA ASP A 22 -19.44 3.61 -14.23
C ASP A 22 -18.75 2.26 -14.41
N THR A 23 -18.90 1.62 -15.57
CA THR A 23 -18.17 0.38 -15.89
C THR A 23 -16.66 0.57 -15.87
N VAL A 24 -16.17 1.68 -16.45
CA VAL A 24 -14.74 2.04 -16.42
C VAL A 24 -14.28 2.30 -14.99
N VAL A 25 -15.07 3.02 -14.20
CA VAL A 25 -14.76 3.33 -12.79
C VAL A 25 -14.70 2.06 -11.95
N HIS A 26 -15.66 1.15 -12.07
CA HIS A 26 -15.67 -0.13 -11.37
C HIS A 26 -14.45 -0.97 -11.74
N THR A 27 -14.08 -0.99 -13.02
CA THR A 27 -12.89 -1.70 -13.51
C THR A 27 -11.60 -1.11 -12.92
N LEU A 28 -11.44 0.22 -12.95
CA LEU A 28 -10.27 0.90 -12.42
C LEU A 28 -10.17 0.80 -10.89
N SER A 29 -11.32 0.88 -10.20
CA SER A 29 -11.42 0.63 -8.76
C SER A 29 -10.94 -0.78 -8.41
N ARG A 30 -11.41 -1.79 -9.16
CA ARG A 30 -10.96 -3.17 -8.99
C ARG A 30 -9.46 -3.33 -9.23
N ILE A 31 -8.91 -2.69 -10.28
CA ILE A 31 -7.46 -2.73 -10.55
C ILE A 31 -6.67 -2.09 -9.41
N ALA A 32 -7.08 -0.92 -8.91
CA ALA A 32 -6.42 -0.25 -7.79
C ALA A 32 -6.44 -1.13 -6.52
N THR A 33 -7.58 -1.77 -6.21
CA THR A 33 -7.68 -2.74 -5.11
C THR A 33 -6.74 -3.93 -5.30
N LEU A 34 -6.63 -4.47 -6.53
CA LEU A 34 -5.74 -5.60 -6.81
C LEU A 34 -4.26 -5.23 -6.71
N ILE A 35 -3.89 -4.01 -7.14
CA ILE A 35 -2.54 -3.48 -6.94
C ILE A 35 -2.23 -3.46 -5.44
N TYR A 36 -3.09 -2.83 -4.64
CA TYR A 36 -2.91 -2.77 -3.18
C TYR A 36 -2.84 -4.17 -2.53
N ALA A 37 -3.74 -5.08 -2.89
CA ALA A 37 -3.77 -6.44 -2.35
C ALA A 37 -2.50 -7.24 -2.73
N GLY A 38 -1.91 -6.98 -3.88
CA GLY A 38 -0.66 -7.59 -4.32
C GLY A 38 0.51 -7.31 -3.38
N GLU A 39 0.51 -6.15 -2.73
CA GLU A 39 1.58 -5.71 -1.81
C GLU A 39 1.56 -6.45 -0.45
N GLY A 40 0.46 -7.10 -0.09
CA GLY A 40 0.37 -7.99 1.08
C GLY A 40 0.48 -9.48 0.74
N GLY A 41 0.69 -9.82 -0.53
CA GLY A 41 0.55 -11.18 -1.06
C GLY A 41 1.80 -12.07 -0.94
N ARG A 42 1.93 -13.02 -1.87
CA ARG A 42 3.02 -14.01 -1.89
C ARG A 42 4.43 -13.41 -1.84
N ARG A 43 4.62 -12.23 -2.42
CA ARG A 43 5.92 -11.50 -2.40
C ARG A 43 6.31 -11.13 -0.97
N THR A 44 5.35 -10.68 -0.19
CA THR A 44 5.52 -10.31 1.22
C THR A 44 5.88 -11.51 2.08
N LEU A 45 5.31 -12.70 1.79
CA LEU A 45 5.69 -13.94 2.48
C LEU A 45 7.15 -14.33 2.30
N GLY A 46 7.76 -14.01 1.15
CA GLY A 46 9.21 -14.17 0.94
C GLY A 46 10.01 -13.31 1.89
N GLN A 47 9.66 -12.02 1.98
CA GLN A 47 10.34 -11.05 2.86
C GLN A 47 10.10 -11.35 4.34
N VAL A 48 8.88 -11.78 4.72
CA VAL A 48 8.57 -12.23 6.08
C VAL A 48 9.49 -13.38 6.49
N ARG A 49 9.64 -14.39 5.64
CA ARG A 49 10.53 -15.54 5.93
C ARG A 49 12.00 -15.12 6.02
N ARG A 50 12.44 -14.19 5.16
CA ARG A 50 13.80 -13.62 5.22
C ARG A 50 14.07 -12.96 6.57
N VAL A 51 13.16 -12.11 7.04
CA VAL A 51 13.31 -11.45 8.36
C VAL A 51 13.24 -12.48 9.51
N GLN A 52 12.35 -13.47 9.43
CA GLN A 52 12.25 -14.53 10.43
C GLN A 52 13.44 -15.51 10.43
N ALA A 53 14.26 -15.52 9.38
CA ALA A 53 15.48 -16.32 9.31
C ALA A 53 16.74 -15.55 9.73
N ASP A 54 16.65 -14.22 9.88
CA ASP A 54 17.81 -13.36 10.17
C ASP A 54 18.30 -13.55 11.61
N GLN A 55 19.38 -14.32 11.77
CA GLN A 55 19.92 -14.65 13.09
C GLN A 55 20.46 -13.43 13.84
N ARG A 56 20.93 -12.39 13.14
CA ARG A 56 21.46 -11.17 13.77
C ARG A 56 20.32 -10.41 14.43
N LEU A 57 19.21 -10.23 13.70
CA LEU A 57 18.00 -9.62 14.20
C LEU A 57 17.42 -10.41 15.37
N LEU A 58 17.21 -11.73 15.21
CA LEU A 58 16.57 -12.54 16.24
C LEU A 58 17.34 -12.53 17.57
N ARG A 59 18.67 -12.62 17.51
CA ARG A 59 19.51 -12.56 18.71
C ARG A 59 19.49 -11.18 19.36
N ALA A 60 19.59 -10.10 18.58
CA ALA A 60 19.52 -8.75 19.09
C ALA A 60 18.18 -8.46 19.79
N VAL A 61 17.07 -8.91 19.20
CA VAL A 61 15.72 -8.77 19.76
C VAL A 61 15.57 -9.56 21.06
N ALA A 62 16.06 -10.81 21.09
CA ALA A 62 16.03 -11.64 22.29
C ALA A 62 16.86 -11.05 23.43
N ALA A 63 17.97 -10.38 23.12
CA ALA A 63 18.83 -9.70 24.08
C ALA A 63 18.28 -8.32 24.52
N GLY A 64 17.26 -7.77 23.85
CA GLY A 64 16.79 -6.41 24.09
C GLY A 64 17.75 -5.32 23.60
N ASP A 65 18.70 -5.65 22.73
CA ASP A 65 19.72 -4.74 22.23
C ASP A 65 19.16 -3.83 21.13
N ARG A 66 18.86 -2.58 21.51
CA ARG A 66 18.31 -1.55 20.61
C ARG A 66 19.26 -1.22 19.45
N PRO A 67 20.53 -0.83 19.68
CA PRO A 67 21.48 -0.56 18.59
C PRO A 67 21.64 -1.73 17.62
N ALA A 68 21.84 -2.95 18.11
CA ALA A 68 22.03 -4.11 17.24
C ALA A 68 20.76 -4.46 16.46
N THR A 69 19.58 -4.31 17.08
CA THR A 69 18.29 -4.50 16.40
C THR A 69 18.14 -3.49 15.27
N LYS A 70 18.46 -2.22 15.51
CA LYS A 70 18.40 -1.17 14.48
C LYS A 70 19.32 -1.49 13.29
N ALA A 71 20.59 -1.83 13.55
CA ALA A 71 21.55 -2.15 12.50
C ALA A 71 21.12 -3.39 11.68
N ALA A 72 20.57 -4.42 12.34
CA ALA A 72 20.04 -5.59 11.66
C ALA A 72 18.83 -5.25 10.79
N ILE A 73 17.92 -4.38 11.27
CA ILE A 73 16.80 -3.89 10.47
C ILE A 73 17.31 -3.10 9.26
N GLU A 74 18.26 -2.18 9.42
CA GLU A 74 18.81 -1.37 8.32
C GLU A 74 19.41 -2.25 7.21
N ALA A 75 20.11 -3.34 7.57
CA ALA A 75 20.61 -4.31 6.60
C ALA A 75 19.48 -5.05 5.84
N LEU A 76 18.34 -5.26 6.50
CA LEU A 76 17.15 -5.90 5.93
C LEU A 76 16.30 -4.94 5.09
N LEU A 77 16.46 -3.61 5.22
CA LEU A 77 15.80 -2.60 4.37
C LEU A 77 16.43 -2.52 2.96
N THR A 78 16.57 -3.68 2.34
CA THR A 78 17.11 -3.90 1.01
C THR A 78 16.19 -4.88 0.28
N GLU A 79 16.20 -4.87 -1.06
CA GLU A 79 15.43 -5.82 -1.87
C GLU A 79 13.95 -5.93 -1.46
N HIS A 80 13.23 -4.81 -1.55
CA HIS A 80 11.77 -4.69 -1.41
C HIS A 80 11.22 -4.42 -0.01
N ILE A 81 11.99 -4.43 1.09
CA ILE A 81 11.45 -4.00 2.40
C ILE A 81 11.64 -2.49 2.55
N VAL A 82 10.54 -1.75 2.73
CA VAL A 82 10.56 -0.27 2.87
C VAL A 82 10.37 0.21 4.31
N ARG A 83 9.87 -0.68 5.18
CA ARG A 83 9.77 -0.45 6.62
C ARG A 83 9.67 -1.76 7.38
N LEU A 84 10.34 -1.78 8.53
CA LEU A 84 10.26 -2.88 9.48
C LEU A 84 10.24 -2.30 10.90
N ARG A 85 9.16 -2.63 11.61
CA ARG A 85 9.02 -2.39 13.04
C ARG A 85 9.12 -3.72 13.76
N VAL A 86 9.93 -3.76 14.81
CA VAL A 86 10.06 -4.91 15.69
C VAL A 86 9.69 -4.50 17.11
N SER A 87 8.96 -5.36 17.80
CA SER A 87 8.60 -5.19 19.20
C SER A 87 8.88 -6.49 19.95
N SER A 88 9.43 -6.41 21.16
CA SER A 88 9.66 -7.58 22.02
C SER A 88 8.74 -7.56 23.24
N ARG A 89 8.72 -8.67 23.98
CA ARG A 89 8.02 -8.75 25.27
C ARG A 89 8.71 -7.96 26.39
N THR A 90 9.98 -7.61 26.23
CA THR A 90 10.79 -6.89 27.23
C THR A 90 10.70 -5.37 27.08
N GLY A 91 9.80 -4.87 26.23
CA GLY A 91 9.62 -3.43 25.98
C GLY A 91 10.55 -2.86 24.90
N LEU A 92 11.36 -3.69 24.23
CA LEU A 92 12.09 -3.27 23.04
C LEU A 92 11.08 -2.89 21.95
N SER A 93 11.26 -1.72 21.36
CA SER A 93 10.56 -1.31 20.14
C SER A 93 11.54 -0.54 19.28
N VAL A 94 11.72 -1.01 18.04
CA VAL A 94 12.60 -0.40 17.03
C VAL A 94 11.84 -0.36 15.72
N ASP A 95 11.79 0.81 15.09
CA ASP A 95 11.03 1.07 13.87
C ASP A 95 11.92 1.85 12.89
N VAL A 96 12.18 1.25 11.73
CA VAL A 96 13.04 1.84 10.71
C VAL A 96 12.36 1.73 9.35
N GLY A 97 12.39 2.83 8.60
CA GLY A 97 11.87 2.90 7.23
C GLY A 97 11.09 4.17 6.94
N GLY A 98 10.46 4.21 5.77
CA GLY A 98 9.74 5.39 5.28
C GLY A 98 8.50 5.73 6.12
N PRO A 99 8.08 7.01 6.17
CA PRO A 99 6.98 7.46 7.03
C PRO A 99 5.61 6.95 6.57
N PHE A 100 5.40 6.77 5.26
CA PHE A 100 4.12 6.40 4.67
C PHE A 100 4.27 5.13 3.82
N VAL A 101 3.97 3.99 4.45
CA VAL A 101 4.10 2.68 3.80
C VAL A 101 2.80 1.91 3.94
N LEU A 102 2.52 1.10 2.93
CA LEU A 102 1.23 0.47 2.70
C LEU A 102 1.24 -1.01 3.06
N ALA A 103 0.05 -1.56 3.27
CA ALA A 103 -0.20 -2.99 3.41
C ALA A 103 0.72 -3.68 4.44
N PRO A 104 0.75 -3.21 5.71
CA PRO A 104 1.57 -3.83 6.73
C PRO A 104 1.17 -5.29 6.95
N VAL A 105 2.18 -6.15 7.08
CA VAL A 105 2.05 -7.56 7.46
C VAL A 105 2.67 -7.76 8.83
N THR A 106 1.88 -8.31 9.74
CA THR A 106 2.33 -8.65 11.10
C THR A 106 2.72 -10.13 11.15
N ALA A 107 3.86 -10.43 11.78
CA ALA A 107 4.29 -11.82 12.03
C ALA A 107 5.01 -11.96 13.37
N PRO A 108 5.00 -13.15 14.00
CA PRO A 108 5.80 -13.39 15.19
C PRO A 108 7.28 -13.55 14.85
N LEU A 109 8.15 -13.15 15.77
CA LEU A 109 9.57 -13.49 15.76
C LEU A 109 9.82 -14.62 16.75
N ARG A 110 10.52 -15.66 16.30
CA ARG A 110 10.82 -16.84 17.12
C ARG A 110 12.32 -17.16 17.09
N LEU A 111 12.87 -17.53 18.24
CA LEU A 111 14.25 -18.01 18.38
C LEU A 111 14.23 -19.28 19.23
N GLY A 112 14.83 -20.37 18.72
CA GLY A 112 14.80 -21.67 19.41
C GLY A 112 13.39 -22.18 19.72
N GLY A 113 12.43 -21.94 18.82
CA GLY A 113 11.02 -22.30 19.00
C GLY A 113 10.21 -21.38 19.93
N ARG A 114 10.86 -20.46 20.66
CA ARG A 114 10.18 -19.52 21.58
C ARG A 114 9.88 -18.20 20.88
N THR A 115 8.68 -17.66 21.09
CA THR A 115 8.33 -16.32 20.60
C THR A 115 9.04 -15.25 21.43
N ILE A 116 9.91 -14.47 20.78
CA ILE A 116 10.71 -13.40 21.39
C ILE A 116 10.08 -12.01 21.18
N GLY A 117 9.17 -11.89 20.22
CA GLY A 117 8.53 -10.65 19.85
C GLY A 117 7.64 -10.78 18.63
N SER A 118 7.31 -9.65 18.03
CA SER A 118 6.59 -9.54 16.77
C SER A 118 7.26 -8.52 15.88
N MET A 119 6.94 -8.60 14.59
CA MET A 119 7.32 -7.63 13.60
C MET A 119 6.10 -7.14 12.83
N VAL A 120 6.19 -5.92 12.33
CA VAL A 120 5.32 -5.36 11.31
C VAL A 120 6.19 -4.91 10.15
N LEU A 121 5.90 -5.41 8.96
CA LEU A 121 6.70 -5.21 7.75
C LEU A 121 5.83 -4.69 6.61
N SER A 122 6.36 -3.77 5.83
CA SER A 122 5.77 -3.31 4.57
C SER A 122 6.80 -3.38 3.45
N ILE A 123 6.34 -3.78 2.25
CA ILE A 123 7.17 -3.88 1.05
C ILE A 123 6.92 -2.79 0.00
N GLN A 124 5.88 -1.99 0.20
CA GLN A 124 5.49 -0.93 -0.73
C GLN A 124 5.34 0.39 0.00
N ASP A 125 5.95 1.44 -0.54
CA ASP A 125 5.79 2.82 -0.08
C ASP A 125 4.70 3.55 -0.88
N ASP A 126 4.34 4.73 -0.39
CA ASP A 126 3.36 5.62 -1.00
C ASP A 126 3.74 6.02 -2.44
N GLU A 127 5.02 6.28 -2.72
CA GLU A 127 5.54 6.65 -4.02
C GLU A 127 5.44 5.49 -5.02
N GLY A 128 5.87 4.30 -4.62
CA GLY A 128 5.80 3.09 -5.43
C GLY A 128 4.37 2.77 -5.84
N TYR A 129 3.42 2.83 -4.90
CA TYR A 129 2.00 2.63 -5.20
C TYR A 129 1.47 3.70 -6.16
N LEU A 130 1.79 4.98 -5.93
CA LEU A 130 1.39 6.08 -6.81
C LEU A 130 1.89 5.84 -8.25
N ARG A 131 3.18 5.51 -8.42
CA ARG A 131 3.78 5.26 -9.73
C ARG A 131 3.17 4.06 -10.42
N LEU A 132 2.99 2.96 -9.70
CA LEU A 132 2.42 1.72 -10.25
C LEU A 132 0.96 1.94 -10.68
N THR A 133 0.17 2.59 -9.84
CA THR A 133 -1.25 2.90 -10.10
C THR A 133 -1.40 3.86 -11.29
N LYS A 134 -0.53 4.87 -11.39
CA LYS A 134 -0.47 5.75 -12.57
C LYS A 134 -0.09 4.99 -13.83
N ARG A 135 0.93 4.12 -13.77
CA ARG A 135 1.44 3.38 -14.93
C ARG A 135 0.45 2.34 -15.45
N LEU A 136 -0.19 1.58 -14.57
CA LEU A 136 -1.08 0.48 -14.95
C LEU A 136 -2.51 0.92 -15.23
N ALA A 137 -3.00 1.97 -14.55
CA ALA A 137 -4.41 2.36 -14.60
C ALA A 137 -4.64 3.82 -15.05
N GLY A 138 -3.56 4.60 -15.27
CA GLY A 138 -3.67 6.01 -15.66
C GLY A 138 -4.27 6.92 -14.59
N LEU A 139 -4.33 6.44 -13.34
CA LEU A 139 -4.99 7.11 -12.23
C LEU A 139 -4.10 8.19 -11.61
N ARG A 140 -4.74 9.24 -11.11
CA ARG A 140 -4.16 10.20 -10.16
C ARG A 140 -4.50 9.72 -8.76
N VAL A 141 -3.49 9.62 -7.92
CA VAL A 141 -3.60 9.14 -6.53
C VAL A 141 -3.45 10.31 -5.56
N LEU A 142 -4.31 10.30 -4.55
CA LEU A 142 -4.23 11.06 -3.32
C LEU A 142 -4.26 10.07 -2.16
N MET A 143 -3.45 10.31 -1.13
CA MET A 143 -3.42 9.48 0.06
C MET A 143 -3.61 10.35 1.29
N TYR A 144 -4.56 9.97 2.13
CA TYR A 144 -4.88 10.65 3.37
C TYR A 144 -4.71 9.67 4.53
N MET A 145 -4.01 10.10 5.58
CA MET A 145 -3.99 9.42 6.88
C MET A 145 -4.96 10.08 7.84
N ASP A 146 -5.31 9.36 8.91
CA ASP A 146 -6.27 9.79 9.93
C ASP A 146 -7.64 10.13 9.31
N PRO A 147 -8.52 9.14 9.12
CA PRO A 147 -9.82 9.39 8.50
C PRO A 147 -10.71 10.34 9.34
N ALA A 148 -10.44 10.51 10.63
CA ALA A 148 -11.16 11.47 11.48
C ALA A 148 -10.67 12.91 11.23
N HIS A 149 -9.37 13.08 10.98
CA HIS A 149 -8.76 14.36 10.60
C HIS A 149 -7.86 14.21 9.36
N PRO A 150 -8.44 14.12 8.15
CA PRO A 150 -7.72 13.73 6.94
C PRO A 150 -6.49 14.60 6.67
N ARG A 151 -5.30 14.02 6.82
CA ARG A 151 -4.03 14.65 6.47
C ARG A 151 -3.51 14.09 5.16
N LEU A 152 -3.41 14.94 4.14
CA LEU A 152 -2.83 14.56 2.85
C LEU A 152 -1.34 14.24 3.03
N VAL A 153 -0.96 13.00 2.73
CA VAL A 153 0.43 12.51 2.83
C VAL A 153 1.08 12.27 1.47
N LYS A 154 0.26 12.03 0.43
CA LYS A 154 0.75 11.85 -0.94
C LYS A 154 -0.23 12.43 -1.96
N ASN A 155 0.31 13.08 -2.99
CA ASN A 155 -0.49 13.76 -4.01
C ASN A 155 0.17 13.65 -5.40
N SER A 156 -0.64 13.41 -6.44
CA SER A 156 -0.22 13.38 -7.85
C SER A 156 -0.91 14.43 -8.74
N LEU A 157 -1.71 15.32 -8.14
CA LEU A 157 -2.43 16.43 -8.78
C LEU A 157 -1.65 17.76 -8.74
N GLY A 158 -0.56 17.85 -7.98
CA GLY A 158 0.26 19.07 -7.85
C GLY A 158 -0.05 19.80 -6.53
N PRO A 159 -0.49 21.08 -6.55
CA PRO A 159 -0.92 21.77 -5.33
C PRO A 159 -2.00 21.01 -4.55
N ALA A 160 -2.15 21.33 -3.26
CA ALA A 160 -3.15 20.68 -2.41
C ALA A 160 -4.55 20.78 -3.04
N PRO A 161 -5.27 19.64 -3.23
CA PRO A 161 -6.57 19.61 -3.91
C PRO A 161 -7.73 20.16 -3.05
N GLY A 162 -7.51 20.47 -1.79
CA GLY A 162 -8.59 20.79 -0.85
C GLY A 162 -9.43 19.54 -0.54
N THR A 163 -10.73 19.74 -0.33
CA THR A 163 -11.67 18.66 -0.01
C THR A 163 -12.00 17.84 -1.24
N VAL A 164 -11.68 16.55 -1.19
CA VAL A 164 -11.97 15.58 -2.25
C VAL A 164 -13.05 14.63 -1.75
N PRO A 165 -14.13 14.40 -2.52
CA PRO A 165 -15.19 13.48 -2.10
C PRO A 165 -14.69 12.04 -2.09
N ALA A 166 -15.24 11.19 -1.22
CA ALA A 166 -14.89 9.77 -1.16
C ALA A 166 -15.22 9.01 -2.47
N SER A 167 -16.23 9.49 -3.22
CA SER A 167 -16.55 9.01 -4.55
C SER A 167 -17.31 10.07 -5.35
N GLY A 168 -17.40 9.91 -6.66
CA GLY A 168 -18.22 10.74 -7.52
C GLY A 168 -17.43 11.78 -8.32
N ARG A 169 -18.10 12.82 -8.80
CA ARG A 169 -17.46 13.88 -9.61
C ARG A 169 -16.66 14.81 -8.72
N TYR A 170 -15.50 15.23 -9.20
CA TYR A 170 -14.63 16.19 -8.54
C TYR A 170 -13.99 17.12 -9.58
N GLU A 171 -14.10 18.42 -9.38
CA GLU A 171 -13.49 19.42 -10.25
C GLU A 171 -12.20 19.95 -9.62
N TYR A 172 -11.12 19.96 -10.39
CA TYR A 172 -9.85 20.50 -9.92
C TYR A 172 -9.12 21.22 -11.06
N ARG A 173 -8.88 22.52 -10.85
CA ARG A 173 -8.18 23.40 -11.81
C ARG A 173 -8.72 23.30 -13.24
N GLY A 174 -10.05 23.37 -13.37
CA GLY A 174 -10.75 23.32 -14.67
C GLY A 174 -10.78 21.93 -15.31
N ARG A 175 -10.51 20.87 -14.56
CA ARG A 175 -10.60 19.48 -15.04
C ARG A 175 -11.55 18.68 -14.17
N SER A 176 -12.46 17.98 -14.84
CA SER A 176 -13.36 17.03 -14.20
C SER A 176 -12.64 15.72 -13.94
N PHE A 177 -12.87 15.16 -12.76
CA PHE A 177 -12.41 13.85 -12.36
C PHE A 177 -13.57 13.00 -11.84
N ARG A 178 -13.46 11.69 -12.04
CA ARG A 178 -14.28 10.70 -11.36
C ARG A 178 -13.43 10.05 -10.27
N VAL A 179 -13.87 10.21 -9.02
CA VAL A 179 -13.17 9.77 -7.81
C VAL A 179 -13.79 8.49 -7.29
N PHE A 180 -12.93 7.61 -6.78
CA PHE A 180 -13.29 6.45 -5.97
C PHE A 180 -12.21 6.23 -4.93
N THR A 181 -12.58 5.62 -3.80
CA THR A 181 -11.68 5.40 -2.67
C THR A 181 -11.39 3.92 -2.47
N VAL A 182 -10.12 3.60 -2.25
CA VAL A 182 -9.66 2.29 -1.78
C VAL A 182 -9.27 2.44 -0.32
N HIS A 183 -9.81 1.57 0.53
CA HIS A 183 -9.40 1.47 1.92
C HIS A 183 -8.09 0.71 2.01
N ALA A 184 -7.06 1.38 2.50
CA ALA A 184 -5.74 0.83 2.73
C ALA A 184 -5.39 0.91 4.22
N ARG A 185 -4.35 0.17 4.62
CA ARG A 185 -3.76 0.22 5.96
C ARG A 185 -2.35 0.78 5.86
N ALA A 186 -2.02 1.70 6.76
CA ALA A 186 -0.66 2.20 6.92
C ALA A 186 0.08 1.42 8.03
N CYS A 187 1.40 1.25 7.89
CA CYS A 187 2.22 0.64 8.94
C CYS A 187 2.38 1.53 10.19
N ALA A 188 2.19 2.85 10.05
CA ALA A 188 2.08 3.73 11.20
C ALA A 188 0.74 3.47 11.91
N GLY A 189 0.80 2.82 13.07
CA GLY A 189 -0.28 2.86 14.06
C GLY A 189 -1.57 2.09 13.77
N ALA A 190 -1.61 1.20 12.78
CA ALA A 190 -2.87 0.58 12.32
C ALA A 190 -3.90 1.61 11.82
N ASP A 191 -3.46 2.83 11.50
CA ASP A 191 -4.36 3.89 11.08
C ASP A 191 -4.91 3.60 9.67
N PRO A 192 -6.23 3.76 9.46
CA PRO A 192 -6.82 3.65 8.14
C PRO A 192 -6.20 4.69 7.20
N LEU A 193 -5.83 4.26 6.01
CA LEU A 193 -5.41 5.14 4.92
C LEU A 193 -6.53 5.19 3.89
N LEU A 194 -6.98 6.40 3.56
CA LEU A 194 -7.89 6.62 2.44
C LEU A 194 -7.05 6.94 1.21
N VAL A 195 -7.12 6.04 0.22
CA VAL A 195 -6.49 6.24 -1.08
C VAL A 195 -7.58 6.64 -2.06
N SER A 196 -7.69 7.95 -2.33
CA SER A 196 -8.59 8.46 -3.35
C SER A 196 -7.88 8.43 -4.69
N SER A 197 -8.46 7.69 -5.64
CA SER A 197 -7.97 7.64 -7.02
C SER A 197 -8.94 8.38 -7.93
N ALA A 198 -8.38 9.14 -8.86
CA ALA A 198 -9.12 10.03 -9.73
C ALA A 198 -8.67 9.82 -11.19
N ARG A 199 -9.64 9.75 -12.11
CA ARG A 199 -9.38 9.77 -13.57
C ARG A 199 -10.01 11.02 -14.17
N SER A 200 -9.27 11.72 -15.03
CA SER A 200 -9.81 12.91 -15.70
C SER A 200 -10.84 12.55 -16.76
N TRP A 201 -11.84 13.41 -16.94
CA TRP A 201 -12.94 13.25 -17.89
C TRP A 201 -13.16 14.51 -18.75
N PRO A 202 -13.54 14.38 -20.05
CA PRO A 202 -13.54 13.14 -20.83
C PRO A 202 -12.14 12.53 -20.93
N ALA A 203 -12.06 11.23 -21.19
CA ALA A 203 -10.77 10.55 -21.31
C ALA A 203 -9.87 11.31 -22.31
N PRO A 204 -8.61 11.63 -21.96
CA PRO A 204 -7.75 12.35 -22.89
C PRO A 204 -7.65 11.54 -24.18
N THR A 205 -8.07 12.13 -25.29
CA THR A 205 -7.91 11.55 -26.61
C THR A 205 -6.41 11.48 -26.88
N ARG A 206 -5.90 10.27 -27.15
CA ARG A 206 -4.53 10.13 -27.66
C ARG A 206 -4.50 10.87 -29.00
N ARG A 207 -3.83 12.03 -29.06
CA ARG A 207 -3.37 12.55 -30.35
C ARG A 207 -2.36 11.54 -30.88
N ARG A 208 -2.65 11.02 -32.08
CA ARG A 208 -1.75 10.14 -32.84
C ARG A 208 -0.52 10.92 -33.27
#